data_AF-A0A6A7AMQ8-F1
#
_entry.id   AF-A0A6A7AMQ8-F1
#
_cell.length_a   1.000
_cell.length_b   1.000
_cell.length_c   1.000
_cell.angle_alpha   90.00
_cell.angle_beta   90.00
_cell.angle_gamma   90.00
#
_symmetry.space_group_name_H-M   'P 1'
#
loop_
_entity.id
_entity.type
_entity.pdbx_description
1 polymer ?
#
loop_
_entity_poly.entity_id
_entity_poly.type
_entity_poly.pdbx_seq_one_letter_code
_entity_poly.pdbx_strand_id
1 'polypeptide(L)'
;MTGLQSPSLPFPSSKALSNHRLRTFEQQPLTRSSLSSSQKDSDNSINHVPGEPIVDLTGASVRDFLIEELNTPVLDQLYSHLWCVARKSSKSIDPLNKQKVKAREIIATEDASLHLVWHRDRIYVKPMPLCLLNHDFWTAFLPLPVEDIIPNQPASLSPHTPPEPVFDRRIALGFMRSYALLVRHHVDFVLACDAHLFPARFEWTEWSRFIAHFRQLEDEDVAPRYHYGQLRLSRLNWAVRLFHPSFAQTKWFYAIPYWSTGMYLEHSIAPLVFGFASLSLVLSSMQVLLAVPDDDLSWSRVDASSLLAMKRAFWVFSVMMLLLSSLMWALLFAVPTGVLIWQMTWGFQNRGKTDRQDPRSTGQTIVAKV
;
A
#
# COMPACT_ATOMS: atom_id res chain seq x y z
N MET A 1 -26.34 -22.91 -21.88
CA MET A 1 -26.24 -23.97 -20.86
C MET A 1 -24.78 -24.17 -20.53
N THR A 2 -24.25 -23.37 -19.61
CA THR A 2 -22.89 -23.48 -19.07
C THR A 2 -23.07 -23.33 -17.57
N GLY A 3 -22.76 -24.41 -16.86
CA GLY A 3 -23.24 -24.69 -15.52
C GLY A 3 -22.80 -23.65 -14.49
N LEU A 4 -23.71 -23.36 -13.57
CA LEU A 4 -23.40 -22.82 -12.26
C LEU A 4 -22.30 -23.69 -11.63
N GLN A 5 -21.09 -23.15 -11.50
CA GLN A 5 -20.15 -23.67 -10.52
C GLN A 5 -20.55 -23.05 -9.18
N SER A 6 -21.13 -23.86 -8.30
CA SER A 6 -21.30 -23.56 -6.89
C SER A 6 -19.96 -23.12 -6.30
N PRO A 7 -19.93 -22.18 -5.34
CA PRO A 7 -18.69 -21.61 -4.87
C PRO A 7 -17.98 -22.66 -4.01
N SER A 8 -17.06 -23.37 -4.63
CA SER A 8 -16.20 -24.37 -4.01
C SER A 8 -14.93 -23.69 -3.50
N LEU A 9 -14.22 -24.35 -2.59
CA LEU A 9 -12.87 -23.93 -2.18
C LEU A 9 -12.02 -23.64 -3.42
N PRO A 10 -11.11 -22.65 -3.36
CA PRO A 10 -10.42 -22.16 -4.54
C PRO A 10 -9.56 -23.22 -5.23
N PHE A 11 -9.09 -24.24 -4.51
CA PHE A 11 -8.30 -25.34 -5.06
C PHE A 11 -8.54 -26.61 -4.25
N PRO A 12 -8.37 -27.81 -4.84
CA PRO A 12 -8.46 -29.06 -4.11
C PRO A 12 -7.22 -29.32 -3.26
N SER A 13 -7.36 -30.11 -2.18
CA SER A 13 -6.26 -30.45 -1.26
C SER A 13 -5.03 -31.05 -1.95
N SER A 14 -5.21 -31.82 -3.03
CA SER A 14 -4.12 -32.42 -3.82
C SER A 14 -3.27 -31.41 -4.60
N LYS A 15 -3.71 -30.15 -4.69
CA LYS A 15 -3.00 -29.05 -5.35
C LYS A 15 -2.46 -28.02 -4.37
N ALA A 16 -2.62 -28.24 -3.06
CA ALA A 16 -2.03 -27.38 -2.04
C ALA A 16 -0.49 -27.44 -2.10
N LEU A 17 0.16 -26.28 -1.93
CA LEU A 17 1.62 -26.21 -1.87
C LEU A 17 2.15 -26.40 -0.44
N SER A 18 1.30 -26.21 0.58
CA SER A 18 1.62 -26.49 1.98
C SER A 18 0.70 -27.59 2.52
N ASN A 19 1.30 -28.70 2.97
CA ASN A 19 0.59 -29.91 3.39
C ASN A 19 0.57 -30.11 4.93
N HIS A 20 0.86 -29.07 5.71
CA HIS A 20 0.75 -29.14 7.17
C HIS A 20 -0.71 -29.40 7.58
N ARG A 21 -0.95 -30.39 8.45
CA ARG A 21 -2.29 -30.65 8.98
C ARG A 21 -2.58 -29.73 10.14
N LEU A 22 -3.73 -29.08 10.16
CA LEU A 22 -4.12 -28.20 11.26
C LEU A 22 -4.85 -29.00 12.35
N ARG A 23 -4.38 -28.91 13.60
CA ARG A 23 -5.07 -29.46 14.77
C ARG A 23 -5.86 -28.35 15.46
N THR A 24 -7.11 -28.16 15.05
CA THR A 24 -8.03 -27.23 15.72
C THR A 24 -8.47 -27.83 17.05
N PHE A 25 -8.52 -27.02 18.11
CA PHE A 25 -8.83 -27.46 19.48
C PHE A 25 -10.20 -28.15 19.65
N GLU A 26 -11.10 -28.07 18.66
CA GLU A 26 -12.39 -28.77 18.67
C GLU A 26 -12.28 -30.31 18.48
N GLN A 27 -11.13 -30.83 18.07
CA GLN A 27 -10.93 -32.26 17.82
C GLN A 27 -10.25 -33.02 18.96
N GLN A 28 -10.24 -32.49 20.19
CA GLN A 28 -9.58 -33.16 21.31
C GLN A 28 -10.40 -34.41 21.75
N PRO A 29 -9.96 -35.66 21.48
CA PRO A 29 -10.59 -36.81 22.09
C PRO A 29 -10.08 -36.85 23.53
N LEU A 30 -11.00 -36.93 24.49
CA LEU A 30 -10.68 -37.25 25.88
C LEU A 30 -10.01 -38.63 25.93
N THR A 31 -8.68 -38.69 25.86
CA THR A 31 -7.93 -39.83 26.37
C THR A 31 -6.48 -39.45 26.65
N ARG A 32 -6.23 -39.19 27.93
CA ARG A 32 -4.90 -39.14 28.52
C ARG A 32 -4.43 -40.59 28.70
N SER A 33 -3.53 -41.08 27.85
CA SER A 33 -2.74 -42.28 28.18
C SER A 33 -1.36 -42.27 27.51
N SER A 34 -0.37 -42.05 28.39
CA SER A 34 0.98 -42.65 28.47
C SER A 34 1.92 -42.68 27.26
N LEU A 35 3.15 -42.24 27.54
CA LEU A 35 4.35 -42.33 26.72
C LEU A 35 4.58 -43.70 26.06
N SER A 36 4.96 -43.70 24.80
CA SER A 36 6.04 -44.57 24.29
C SER A 36 6.72 -43.92 23.08
N SER A 37 8.04 -44.05 23.06
CA SER A 37 8.98 -43.49 22.09
C SER A 37 9.08 -44.31 20.81
N SER A 38 9.43 -43.60 19.73
CA SER A 38 10.04 -44.09 18.47
C SER A 38 9.10 -44.48 17.32
N GLN A 39 8.64 -43.46 16.59
CA GLN A 39 8.36 -43.53 15.15
C GLN A 39 8.78 -42.22 14.48
N LYS A 40 9.95 -42.24 13.82
CA LYS A 40 10.37 -41.20 12.86
C LYS A 40 9.61 -41.43 11.55
N ASP A 41 8.35 -41.00 11.56
CA ASP A 41 7.50 -40.66 10.42
C ASP A 41 6.35 -39.85 11.03
N SER A 42 6.70 -38.67 11.58
CA SER A 42 5.79 -37.89 12.40
C SER A 42 4.80 -37.11 11.54
N ASP A 43 3.55 -37.56 11.57
CA ASP A 43 2.31 -36.80 11.40
C ASP A 43 2.53 -35.29 11.58
N ASN A 44 2.62 -34.54 10.47
CA ASN A 44 3.10 -33.15 10.41
C ASN A 44 1.99 -32.15 10.81
N SER A 45 1.39 -32.40 11.97
CA SER A 45 0.29 -31.63 12.51
C SER A 45 0.78 -30.41 13.29
N ILE A 46 0.24 -29.24 13.00
CA ILE A 46 0.58 -27.97 13.66
C ILE A 46 -0.62 -27.39 14.41
N ASN A 47 -0.34 -26.72 15.52
CA ASN A 47 -1.34 -26.05 16.39
C ASN A 47 -1.29 -24.51 16.25
N HIS A 48 -0.49 -24.01 15.32
CA HIS A 48 -0.31 -22.58 15.03
C HIS A 48 -0.53 -22.31 13.53
N VAL A 49 -0.63 -21.03 13.16
CA VAL A 49 -0.77 -20.63 11.75
C VAL A 49 0.47 -21.09 10.95
N PRO A 50 0.31 -21.70 9.75
CA PRO A 50 1.45 -22.09 8.93
C PRO A 50 2.35 -20.89 8.62
N GLY A 51 3.63 -20.98 9.00
CA GLY A 51 4.63 -19.91 8.81
C GLY A 51 4.77 -18.98 10.00
N GLU A 52 3.76 -18.92 10.88
CA GLU A 52 3.71 -18.00 12.02
C GLU A 52 3.56 -18.77 13.34
N PRO A 53 4.67 -19.14 14.00
CA PRO A 53 4.63 -19.97 15.20
C PRO A 53 4.06 -19.25 16.44
N ILE A 54 3.92 -17.92 16.37
CA ILE A 54 3.43 -17.09 17.48
C ILE A 54 1.89 -17.06 17.53
N VAL A 55 1.23 -17.32 16.39
CA VAL A 55 -0.23 -17.18 16.27
C VAL A 55 -0.90 -18.54 16.44
N ASP A 56 -1.65 -18.69 17.53
CA ASP A 56 -2.44 -19.89 17.80
C ASP A 56 -3.61 -20.05 16.82
N LEU A 57 -4.07 -21.28 16.59
CA LEU A 57 -5.21 -21.59 15.71
C LEU A 57 -6.59 -21.27 16.32
N THR A 58 -6.70 -20.24 17.15
CA THR A 58 -8.01 -19.77 17.66
C THR A 58 -8.66 -18.84 16.63
N GLY A 59 -9.99 -18.89 16.49
CA GLY A 59 -10.70 -18.09 15.50
C GLY A 59 -10.43 -16.58 15.64
N ALA A 60 -10.35 -16.06 16.87
CA ALA A 60 -10.03 -14.66 17.14
C ALA A 60 -8.59 -14.30 16.77
N SER A 61 -7.60 -15.09 17.21
CA SER A 61 -6.18 -14.85 16.92
C SER A 61 -5.86 -14.91 15.43
N VAL A 62 -6.43 -15.91 14.72
CA VAL A 62 -6.23 -16.04 13.28
C VAL A 62 -6.88 -14.88 12.53
N ARG A 63 -8.06 -14.44 12.96
CA ARG A 63 -8.73 -13.28 12.36
C ARG A 63 -7.91 -12.00 12.56
N ASP A 64 -7.43 -11.74 13.77
CA ASP A 64 -6.63 -10.55 14.07
C ASP A 64 -5.34 -10.55 13.24
N PHE A 65 -4.69 -11.71 13.13
CA PHE A 65 -3.57 -11.93 12.22
C PHE A 65 -3.93 -11.63 10.77
N LEU A 66 -5.03 -12.17 10.23
CA LEU A 66 -5.44 -11.92 8.84
C LEU A 66 -5.78 -10.44 8.57
N ILE A 67 -6.38 -9.75 9.55
CA ILE A 67 -6.66 -8.31 9.47
C ILE A 67 -5.36 -7.53 9.38
N GLU A 68 -4.39 -7.81 10.24
CA GLU A 68 -3.09 -7.14 10.21
C GLU A 68 -2.32 -7.46 8.92
N GLU A 69 -2.40 -8.72 8.48
CA GLU A 69 -1.57 -9.25 7.42
C GLU A 69 -2.06 -8.87 6.01
N LEU A 70 -3.37 -8.80 5.79
CA LEU A 70 -3.94 -8.64 4.44
C LEU A 70 -4.84 -7.42 4.25
N ASN A 71 -5.35 -6.83 5.33
CA ASN A 71 -6.36 -5.78 5.22
C ASN A 71 -5.75 -4.43 4.80
N THR A 72 -6.50 -3.64 4.03
CA THR A 72 -6.00 -2.38 3.45
C THR A 72 -6.99 -1.24 3.67
N PRO A 73 -7.28 -0.88 4.93
CA PRO A 73 -8.43 -0.04 5.29
C PRO A 73 -8.41 1.35 4.65
N VAL A 74 -7.21 1.92 4.44
CA VAL A 74 -7.06 3.23 3.77
C VAL A 74 -7.51 3.17 2.31
N LEU A 75 -7.20 2.08 1.60
CA LEU A 75 -7.56 1.94 0.20
C LEU A 75 -9.02 1.53 0.02
N ASP A 76 -9.58 0.80 0.98
CA ASP A 76 -11.00 0.48 0.99
C ASP A 76 -11.84 1.76 1.19
N GLN A 77 -11.42 2.66 2.08
CA GLN A 77 -12.05 3.99 2.21
C GLN A 77 -11.91 4.85 0.94
N LEU A 78 -10.75 4.79 0.29
CA LEU A 78 -10.51 5.54 -0.93
C LEU A 78 -11.16 4.93 -2.17
N TYR A 79 -11.73 3.72 -2.09
CA TYR A 79 -12.19 2.94 -3.25
C TYR A 79 -13.11 3.73 -4.20
N SER A 80 -14.06 4.50 -3.65
CA SER A 80 -14.99 5.34 -4.41
C SER A 80 -14.33 6.51 -5.14
N HIS A 81 -13.12 6.89 -4.74
CA HIS A 81 -12.35 8.02 -5.29
C HIS A 81 -11.11 7.56 -6.08
N LEU A 82 -10.73 6.28 -6.00
CA LEU A 82 -9.55 5.73 -6.67
C LEU A 82 -9.61 5.87 -8.20
N TRP A 83 -10.79 5.96 -8.80
CA TRP A 83 -10.96 6.16 -10.25
C TRP A 83 -10.32 7.46 -10.75
N CYS A 84 -10.19 8.49 -9.91
CA CYS A 84 -9.52 9.74 -10.26
C CYS A 84 -8.00 9.58 -10.41
N VAL A 85 -7.42 8.60 -9.70
CA VAL A 85 -5.96 8.47 -9.55
C VAL A 85 -5.40 7.20 -10.20
N ALA A 86 -6.24 6.20 -10.45
CA ALA A 86 -5.85 4.91 -10.98
C ALA A 86 -6.85 4.38 -12.01
N ARG A 87 -6.35 3.53 -12.91
CA ARG A 87 -7.19 2.81 -13.87
C ARG A 87 -7.91 1.69 -13.12
N LYS A 88 -9.24 1.72 -13.11
CA LYS A 88 -10.08 0.61 -12.59
C LYS A 88 -10.00 -0.59 -13.54
N SER A 89 -9.02 -1.45 -13.31
CA SER A 89 -8.82 -2.68 -14.06
C SER A 89 -7.93 -3.62 -13.26
N SER A 90 -8.50 -4.76 -12.87
CA SER A 90 -7.78 -5.83 -12.16
C SER A 90 -6.68 -6.46 -13.01
N LYS A 91 -6.90 -6.55 -14.32
CA LYS A 91 -5.92 -7.06 -15.30
C LYS A 91 -4.73 -6.11 -15.50
N SER A 92 -4.77 -4.88 -14.98
CA SER A 92 -3.69 -3.90 -15.06
C SER A 92 -2.56 -4.17 -14.05
N ILE A 93 -2.10 -5.42 -14.00
CA ILE A 93 -0.93 -5.87 -13.23
C ILE A 93 0.08 -6.40 -14.25
N ASP A 94 1.21 -5.71 -14.35
CA ASP A 94 2.30 -6.15 -15.21
C ASP A 94 3.07 -7.29 -14.51
N PRO A 95 3.34 -8.42 -15.19
CA PRO A 95 4.16 -9.50 -14.64
C PRO A 95 5.58 -9.05 -14.28
N LEU A 96 6.26 -9.79 -13.41
CA LEU A 96 7.58 -9.40 -12.87
C LEU A 96 8.63 -9.14 -13.95
N ASN A 97 8.66 -9.92 -15.03
CA ASN A 97 9.56 -9.70 -16.15
C ASN A 97 9.32 -8.33 -16.81
N LYS A 98 8.06 -7.90 -16.97
CA LYS A 98 7.71 -6.58 -17.50
C LYS A 98 8.06 -5.47 -16.52
N GLN A 99 7.98 -5.72 -15.21
CA GLN A 99 8.47 -4.77 -14.21
C GLN A 99 9.98 -4.54 -14.37
N LYS A 100 10.77 -5.61 -14.56
CA LYS A 100 12.21 -5.53 -14.84
C LYS A 100 12.51 -4.81 -16.17
N VAL A 101 11.75 -5.07 -17.23
CA VAL A 101 11.87 -4.33 -18.51
C VAL A 101 11.61 -2.83 -18.33
N LYS A 102 10.72 -2.45 -17.41
CA LYS A 102 10.48 -1.04 -17.03
C LYS A 102 11.54 -0.47 -16.10
N ALA A 103 12.67 -1.16 -15.93
CA ALA A 103 13.75 -0.83 -15.01
C ALA A 103 13.26 -0.65 -13.57
N ARG A 104 12.26 -1.44 -13.14
CA ARG A 104 11.80 -1.43 -11.75
C ARG A 104 12.50 -2.51 -10.94
N GLU A 105 13.03 -2.09 -9.80
CA GLU A 105 13.44 -2.96 -8.71
C GLU A 105 12.20 -3.49 -7.97
N ILE A 106 12.22 -4.79 -7.67
CA ILE A 106 11.13 -5.47 -6.94
C ILE A 106 11.55 -5.49 -5.47
N ILE A 107 10.77 -4.84 -4.61
CA ILE A 107 11.05 -4.72 -3.18
C ILE A 107 9.99 -5.49 -2.41
N ALA A 108 10.42 -6.49 -1.63
CA ALA A 108 9.57 -7.18 -0.68
C ALA A 108 9.20 -6.25 0.50
N THR A 109 7.93 -6.24 0.89
CA THR A 109 7.43 -5.43 2.02
C THR A 109 6.34 -6.16 2.78
N GLU A 110 6.41 -6.22 4.11
CA GLU A 110 5.33 -6.84 4.88
C GLU A 110 4.05 -6.00 4.93
N ASP A 111 4.13 -4.70 4.62
CA ASP A 111 2.95 -3.83 4.57
C ASP A 111 2.02 -4.16 3.38
N ALA A 112 0.83 -4.70 3.67
CA ALA A 112 -0.22 -5.01 2.68
C ALA A 112 -0.73 -3.76 1.94
N SER A 113 -0.65 -2.58 2.57
CA SER A 113 -1.02 -1.31 1.96
C SER A 113 -0.17 -1.02 0.72
N LEU A 114 1.11 -1.38 0.76
CA LEU A 114 2.09 -1.17 -0.30
C LEU A 114 2.09 -2.25 -1.39
N HIS A 115 1.37 -3.37 -1.22
CA HIS A 115 1.32 -4.43 -2.22
C HIS A 115 0.81 -3.91 -3.59
N LEU A 116 1.60 -4.11 -4.65
CA LEU A 116 1.39 -3.57 -6.01
C LEU A 116 1.42 -2.04 -6.13
N VAL A 117 1.99 -1.35 -5.15
CA VAL A 117 2.26 0.08 -5.23
C VAL A 117 3.65 0.28 -5.83
N TRP A 118 3.79 1.20 -6.79
CA TRP A 118 5.09 1.53 -7.38
C TRP A 118 5.39 3.02 -7.28
N HIS A 119 6.68 3.33 -7.17
CA HIS A 119 7.20 4.69 -7.09
C HIS A 119 8.54 4.77 -7.83
N ARG A 120 8.62 5.63 -8.84
CA ARG A 120 9.81 5.79 -9.70
C ARG A 120 10.23 4.44 -10.32
N ASP A 121 11.39 3.96 -9.94
CA ASP A 121 12.11 2.76 -10.34
C ASP A 121 11.88 1.58 -9.37
N ARG A 122 10.89 1.65 -8.48
CA ARG A 122 10.62 0.61 -7.48
C ARG A 122 9.17 0.18 -7.51
N ILE A 123 8.93 -1.12 -7.35
CA ILE A 123 7.62 -1.69 -7.08
C ILE A 123 7.66 -2.50 -5.78
N TYR A 124 6.71 -2.23 -4.91
CA TYR A 124 6.56 -2.89 -3.63
C TYR A 124 5.59 -4.06 -3.77
N VAL A 125 6.01 -5.23 -3.30
CA VAL A 125 5.20 -6.45 -3.35
C VAL A 125 5.28 -7.14 -2.01
N LYS A 126 4.13 -7.34 -1.38
CA LYS A 126 4.05 -8.16 -0.17
C LYS A 126 4.32 -9.63 -0.45
N PRO A 127 5.29 -10.28 0.23
CA PRO A 127 5.52 -11.73 0.15
C PRO A 127 4.26 -12.53 0.45
N MET A 128 4.17 -13.73 -0.11
CA MET A 128 3.00 -14.57 0.10
C MET A 128 3.04 -15.26 1.48
N PRO A 129 2.01 -15.11 2.32
CA PRO A 129 1.92 -15.84 3.58
C PRO A 129 1.79 -17.35 3.33
N LEU A 130 2.52 -18.18 4.10
CA LEU A 130 2.50 -19.64 3.94
C LEU A 130 1.11 -20.24 4.22
N CYS A 131 0.32 -19.60 5.09
CA CYS A 131 -1.04 -20.04 5.41
C CYS A 131 -1.98 -20.05 4.19
N LEU A 132 -1.80 -19.14 3.23
CA LEU A 132 -2.63 -19.09 2.01
C LEU A 132 -2.32 -20.22 1.03
N LEU A 133 -1.21 -20.95 1.24
CA LEU A 133 -0.83 -22.12 0.44
C LEU A 133 -1.39 -23.44 0.98
N ASN A 134 -2.03 -23.41 2.15
CA ASN A 134 -2.51 -24.60 2.87
C ASN A 134 -4.02 -24.77 2.71
N HIS A 135 -4.46 -25.93 2.22
CA HIS A 135 -5.89 -26.18 1.99
C HIS A 135 -6.73 -26.16 3.28
N ASP A 136 -6.23 -26.81 4.34
CA ASP A 136 -6.95 -26.92 5.61
C ASP A 136 -7.19 -25.53 6.22
N PHE A 137 -6.24 -24.61 6.07
CA PHE A 137 -6.37 -23.22 6.49
C PHE A 137 -7.53 -22.51 5.79
N TRP A 138 -7.67 -22.66 4.47
CA TRP A 138 -8.80 -22.11 3.72
C TRP A 138 -10.13 -22.68 4.20
N THR A 139 -10.17 -23.99 4.49
CA THR A 139 -11.41 -24.64 4.97
C THR A 139 -11.84 -24.18 6.35
N ALA A 140 -10.88 -23.97 7.26
CA ALA A 140 -11.16 -23.68 8.66
C ALA A 140 -11.38 -22.18 8.93
N PHE A 141 -10.62 -21.29 8.27
CA PHE A 141 -10.57 -19.86 8.62
C PHE A 141 -11.01 -18.91 7.50
N LEU A 142 -11.20 -19.41 6.27
CA LEU A 142 -11.69 -18.62 5.13
C LEU A 142 -12.95 -19.25 4.50
N PRO A 143 -14.00 -19.53 5.31
CA PRO A 143 -15.21 -20.19 4.83
C PRO A 143 -15.98 -19.33 3.83
N LEU A 144 -16.85 -19.98 3.08
CA LEU A 144 -17.81 -19.34 2.18
C LEU A 144 -18.74 -18.38 2.94
N PRO A 145 -19.04 -17.18 2.41
CA PRO A 145 -20.10 -16.34 2.91
C PRO A 145 -21.42 -17.12 2.92
N VAL A 146 -22.14 -17.06 4.04
CA VAL A 146 -23.39 -17.80 4.27
C VAL A 146 -24.47 -17.45 3.22
N GLU A 147 -24.39 -16.26 2.61
CA GLU A 147 -25.30 -15.80 1.55
C GLU A 147 -25.29 -16.67 0.29
N ASP A 148 -24.17 -17.36 -0.01
CA ASP A 148 -24.05 -18.20 -1.20
C ASP A 148 -24.52 -19.66 -0.98
N ILE A 149 -24.87 -20.04 0.25
CA ILE A 149 -25.11 -21.44 0.63
C ILE A 149 -26.58 -21.85 0.43
N ILE A 150 -27.55 -20.91 0.37
CA ILE A 150 -28.99 -21.27 0.28
C ILE A 150 -29.79 -20.24 -0.55
N PRO A 151 -30.20 -20.56 -1.81
CA PRO A 151 -31.16 -19.73 -2.54
C PRO A 151 -32.61 -19.87 -2.07
N ASN A 152 -32.95 -20.91 -1.29
CA ASN A 152 -34.34 -21.20 -0.91
C ASN A 152 -34.44 -21.92 0.45
N GLN A 153 -34.41 -21.19 1.56
CA GLN A 153 -35.06 -21.67 2.79
C GLN A 153 -35.47 -20.49 3.68
N PRO A 154 -36.74 -20.40 4.10
CA PRO A 154 -37.18 -19.36 5.01
C PRO A 154 -36.52 -19.56 6.38
N ALA A 155 -36.08 -18.46 6.97
CA ALA A 155 -35.42 -18.37 8.27
C ALA A 155 -36.11 -19.22 9.35
N SER A 156 -35.56 -20.40 9.64
CA SER A 156 -35.91 -21.17 10.82
C SER A 156 -34.90 -20.87 11.92
N LEU A 157 -35.37 -20.02 12.85
CA LEU A 157 -34.88 -19.77 14.20
C LEU A 157 -33.89 -20.80 14.78
N SER A 158 -32.66 -20.36 15.04
CA SER A 158 -31.93 -20.75 16.24
C SER A 158 -31.49 -19.47 16.98
N PRO A 159 -31.87 -19.28 18.26
CA PRO A 159 -31.40 -18.17 19.06
C PRO A 159 -30.04 -18.52 19.68
N HIS A 160 -29.23 -17.49 19.92
CA HIS A 160 -27.98 -17.43 20.69
C HIS A 160 -26.66 -17.45 19.91
N THR A 161 -25.87 -16.42 20.24
CA THR A 161 -24.52 -16.03 19.78
C THR A 161 -24.54 -15.06 18.59
N PRO A 162 -24.16 -13.77 18.78
CA PRO A 162 -23.86 -12.91 17.62
C PRO A 162 -22.77 -13.62 16.80
N PRO A 163 -22.89 -13.69 15.46
CA PRO A 163 -21.84 -14.30 14.66
C PRO A 163 -20.55 -13.54 14.95
N GLU A 164 -19.54 -14.24 15.47
CA GLU A 164 -18.19 -13.70 15.61
C GLU A 164 -17.82 -13.08 14.26
N PRO A 165 -17.35 -11.82 14.22
CA PRO A 165 -17.07 -11.14 12.96
C PRO A 165 -15.99 -11.91 12.19
N VAL A 166 -16.41 -12.61 11.14
CA VAL A 166 -15.57 -13.45 10.29
C VAL A 166 -14.71 -12.56 9.39
N PHE A 167 -13.45 -12.93 9.16
CA PHE A 167 -12.58 -12.27 8.21
C PHE A 167 -13.12 -12.41 6.77
N ASP A 168 -13.09 -11.34 5.98
CA ASP A 168 -13.56 -11.38 4.60
C ASP A 168 -12.57 -12.12 3.68
N ARG A 169 -12.94 -13.36 3.29
CA ARG A 169 -12.14 -14.18 2.37
C ARG A 169 -11.85 -13.52 1.02
N ARG A 170 -12.68 -12.55 0.58
CA ARG A 170 -12.52 -11.87 -0.72
C ARG A 170 -11.20 -11.08 -0.77
N ILE A 171 -10.68 -10.67 0.38
CA ILE A 171 -9.37 -10.02 0.52
C ILE A 171 -8.25 -11.02 0.17
N ALA A 172 -8.29 -12.22 0.75
CA ALA A 172 -7.32 -13.28 0.47
C ALA A 172 -7.41 -13.75 -1.00
N LEU A 173 -8.61 -13.92 -1.55
CA LEU A 173 -8.81 -14.27 -2.96
C LEU A 173 -8.20 -13.22 -3.90
N GLY A 174 -8.44 -11.94 -3.62
CA GLY A 174 -7.88 -10.84 -4.39
C GLY A 174 -6.35 -10.78 -4.32
N PHE A 175 -5.76 -11.06 -3.15
CA PHE A 175 -4.32 -11.19 -2.97
C PHE A 175 -3.74 -12.35 -3.80
N MET A 176 -4.37 -13.53 -3.78
CA MET A 176 -3.90 -14.66 -4.58
C MET A 176 -4.04 -14.40 -6.08
N ARG A 177 -5.11 -13.71 -6.49
CA ARG A 177 -5.31 -13.27 -7.88
C ARG A 177 -4.22 -12.30 -8.34
N SER A 178 -3.76 -11.41 -7.46
CA SER A 178 -2.68 -10.48 -7.79
C SER A 178 -1.39 -11.24 -8.15
N TYR A 179 -1.04 -12.26 -7.36
CA TYR A 179 0.09 -13.15 -7.62
C TYR A 179 -0.08 -13.96 -8.90
N ALA A 180 -1.30 -14.40 -9.20
CA ALA A 180 -1.61 -15.10 -10.45
C ALA A 180 -1.34 -14.25 -11.70
N LEU A 181 -1.50 -12.93 -11.57
CA LEU A 181 -1.21 -11.96 -12.63
C LEU A 181 0.24 -11.47 -12.62
N LEU A 182 0.91 -11.52 -11.47
CA LEU A 182 2.30 -11.10 -11.28
C LEU A 182 3.30 -12.16 -11.75
N VAL A 183 3.03 -13.43 -11.47
CA VAL A 183 3.89 -14.58 -11.79
C VAL A 183 3.22 -15.46 -12.87
N ARG A 184 3.33 -15.05 -14.13
CA ARG A 184 2.63 -15.73 -15.25
C ARG A 184 3.50 -16.74 -15.99
N HIS A 185 4.78 -16.45 -16.14
CA HIS A 185 5.74 -17.25 -16.89
C HIS A 185 6.84 -17.79 -15.98
N HIS A 186 7.60 -18.77 -16.47
CA HIS A 186 8.74 -19.34 -15.76
C HIS A 186 9.80 -18.28 -15.39
N VAL A 187 10.04 -17.28 -16.25
CA VAL A 187 10.96 -16.18 -15.93
C VAL A 187 10.45 -15.36 -14.74
N ASP A 188 9.14 -15.10 -14.67
CA ASP A 188 8.55 -14.40 -13.53
C ASP A 188 8.71 -15.22 -12.24
N PHE A 189 8.65 -16.54 -12.34
CA PHE A 189 8.83 -17.44 -11.21
C PHE A 189 10.23 -17.36 -10.62
N VAL A 190 11.25 -17.44 -11.46
CA VAL A 190 12.65 -17.28 -11.02
C VAL A 190 12.86 -15.90 -10.40
N LEU A 191 12.33 -14.84 -11.02
CA LEU A 191 12.41 -13.49 -10.46
C LEU A 191 11.70 -13.35 -9.11
N ALA A 192 10.58 -14.06 -8.90
CA ALA A 192 9.88 -14.08 -7.62
C ALA A 192 10.68 -14.80 -6.53
N CYS A 193 11.37 -15.90 -6.88
CA CYS A 193 12.30 -16.59 -5.99
C CYS A 193 13.47 -15.69 -5.60
N ASP A 194 14.11 -15.03 -6.58
CA ASP A 194 15.25 -14.13 -6.35
C ASP A 194 14.86 -12.93 -5.48
N ALA A 195 13.63 -12.43 -5.63
CA ALA A 195 13.06 -11.35 -4.84
C ALA A 195 12.48 -11.81 -3.48
N HIS A 196 12.63 -13.09 -3.11
CA HIS A 196 12.15 -13.66 -1.85
C HIS A 196 10.64 -13.45 -1.60
N LEU A 197 9.83 -13.44 -2.67
CA LEU A 197 8.38 -13.24 -2.56
C LEU A 197 7.64 -14.51 -2.11
N PHE A 198 8.32 -15.66 -2.16
CA PHE A 198 7.76 -16.95 -1.84
C PHE A 198 8.22 -17.44 -0.46
N PRO A 199 7.31 -17.97 0.37
CA PRO A 199 7.62 -18.39 1.73
C PRO A 199 8.38 -19.73 1.78
N ALA A 200 8.33 -20.50 0.70
CA ALA A 200 8.95 -21.81 0.58
C ALA A 200 9.56 -22.00 -0.81
N ARG A 201 10.41 -23.02 -0.95
CA ARG A 201 10.91 -23.45 -2.26
C ARG A 201 9.92 -24.44 -2.86
N PHE A 202 9.49 -24.16 -4.09
CA PHE A 202 8.59 -25.01 -4.84
C PHE A 202 9.06 -25.10 -6.30
N GLU A 203 8.53 -26.07 -7.03
CA GLU A 203 8.80 -26.17 -8.47
C GLU A 203 7.82 -25.34 -9.29
N TRP A 204 8.27 -24.87 -10.47
CA TRP A 204 7.41 -24.14 -11.40
C TRP A 204 6.13 -24.90 -11.74
N THR A 205 6.22 -26.22 -11.91
CA THR A 205 5.09 -27.06 -12.28
C THR A 205 4.02 -27.07 -11.20
N GLU A 206 4.42 -27.17 -9.93
CA GLU A 206 3.52 -27.13 -8.77
C GLU A 206 2.84 -25.77 -8.65
N TRP A 207 3.65 -24.70 -8.69
CA TRP A 207 3.14 -23.32 -8.67
C TRP A 207 2.14 -23.05 -9.78
N SER A 208 2.45 -23.45 -11.02
CA SER A 208 1.59 -23.18 -12.17
C SER A 208 0.21 -23.85 -12.05
N ARG A 209 0.16 -25.07 -11.49
CA ARG A 209 -1.08 -25.81 -11.27
C ARG A 209 -1.88 -25.20 -10.13
N PHE A 210 -1.22 -24.81 -9.05
CA PHE A 210 -1.85 -24.17 -7.90
C PHE A 210 -2.48 -22.82 -8.30
N ILE A 211 -1.67 -21.93 -8.87
CA ILE A 211 -2.08 -20.54 -9.13
C ILE A 211 -3.11 -20.41 -10.25
N ALA A 212 -3.26 -21.43 -11.10
CA ALA A 212 -4.23 -21.45 -12.20
C ALA A 212 -5.67 -21.23 -11.72
N HIS A 213 -6.03 -21.73 -10.54
CA HIS A 213 -7.38 -21.60 -9.99
C HIS A 213 -7.74 -20.14 -9.65
N PHE A 214 -6.76 -19.31 -9.30
CA PHE A 214 -6.99 -17.90 -8.96
C PHE A 214 -7.00 -16.97 -10.18
N ARG A 215 -6.63 -17.46 -11.37
CA ARG A 215 -6.60 -16.64 -12.60
C ARG A 215 -7.98 -16.33 -13.17
N GLN A 216 -8.97 -17.16 -12.85
CA GLN A 216 -10.33 -17.07 -13.38
C GLN A 216 -11.26 -16.20 -12.52
N LEU A 217 -10.81 -15.78 -11.33
CA LEU A 217 -11.60 -14.97 -10.41
C LEU A 217 -12.00 -13.63 -11.02
N GLU A 218 -13.30 -13.35 -11.03
CA GLU A 218 -13.85 -12.10 -11.52
C GLU A 218 -13.72 -10.98 -10.47
N ASP A 219 -14.02 -9.74 -10.86
CA ASP A 219 -13.96 -8.63 -9.91
C ASP A 219 -15.01 -8.75 -8.81
N GLU A 220 -16.14 -9.42 -9.05
CA GLU A 220 -17.20 -9.61 -8.05
C GLU A 220 -16.80 -10.49 -6.86
N ASP A 221 -15.86 -11.42 -7.09
CA ASP A 221 -15.40 -12.42 -6.11
C ASP A 221 -14.32 -11.89 -5.14
N VAL A 222 -13.80 -10.69 -5.37
CA VAL A 222 -12.62 -10.17 -4.66
C VAL A 222 -12.91 -8.86 -3.93
N ALA A 223 -12.02 -8.51 -3.00
CA ALA A 223 -12.16 -7.26 -2.27
C ALA A 223 -11.93 -6.03 -3.17
N PRO A 224 -12.59 -4.88 -2.86
CA PRO A 224 -12.56 -3.68 -3.69
C PRO A 224 -11.17 -3.16 -4.05
N ARG A 225 -10.19 -3.32 -3.13
CA ARG A 225 -8.77 -3.03 -3.38
C ARG A 225 -8.26 -3.65 -4.68
N TYR A 226 -8.61 -4.90 -4.94
CA TYR A 226 -8.06 -5.69 -6.05
C TYR A 226 -8.78 -5.47 -7.38
N HIS A 227 -9.86 -4.67 -7.42
CA HIS A 227 -10.43 -4.17 -8.69
C HIS A 227 -9.48 -3.22 -9.41
N TYR A 228 -8.58 -2.59 -8.65
CA TYR A 228 -7.47 -1.82 -9.17
C TYR A 228 -6.22 -2.69 -9.16
N GLY A 229 -5.49 -2.71 -10.28
CA GLY A 229 -4.21 -3.40 -10.37
C GLY A 229 -3.09 -2.61 -9.68
N GLN A 230 -2.02 -2.30 -10.41
CA GLN A 230 -0.91 -1.54 -9.86
C GLN A 230 -1.24 -0.06 -9.62
N LEU A 231 -0.87 0.45 -8.45
CA LEU A 231 -1.13 1.83 -8.04
C LEU A 231 0.16 2.64 -8.00
N ARG A 232 0.11 3.91 -8.39
CA ARG A 232 1.28 4.80 -8.33
C ARG A 232 1.26 5.58 -7.03
N LEU A 233 2.32 5.45 -6.22
CA LEU A 233 2.40 6.08 -4.89
C LEU A 233 2.21 7.60 -4.97
N SER A 234 2.77 8.27 -5.99
CA SER A 234 2.63 9.72 -6.13
C SER A 234 1.17 10.16 -6.31
N ARG A 235 0.33 9.33 -6.95
CA ARG A 235 -1.10 9.63 -7.14
C ARG A 235 -1.92 9.25 -5.91
N LEU A 236 -1.54 8.19 -5.20
CA LEU A 236 -2.12 7.84 -3.90
C LEU A 236 -1.87 8.93 -2.86
N ASN A 237 -0.66 9.52 -2.83
CA ASN A 237 -0.37 10.66 -1.97
C ASN A 237 -1.32 11.82 -2.23
N TRP A 238 -1.67 12.09 -3.49
CA TRP A 238 -2.70 13.07 -3.82
C TRP A 238 -4.09 12.65 -3.35
N ALA A 239 -4.50 11.39 -3.55
CA ALA A 239 -5.80 10.91 -3.05
C ALA A 239 -5.95 11.09 -1.53
N VAL A 240 -4.92 10.73 -0.76
CA VAL A 240 -4.91 10.92 0.69
C VAL A 240 -5.01 12.41 1.05
N ARG A 241 -4.27 13.29 0.35
CA ARG A 241 -4.31 14.75 0.56
C ARG A 241 -5.67 15.38 0.26
N LEU A 242 -6.40 14.87 -0.74
CA LEU A 242 -7.71 15.44 -1.08
C LEU A 242 -8.81 14.89 -0.18
N PHE A 243 -8.86 13.56 0.01
CA PHE A 243 -10.00 12.89 0.62
C PHE A 243 -9.85 12.60 2.11
N HIS A 244 -8.65 12.75 2.68
CA HIS A 244 -8.38 12.64 4.12
C HIS A 244 -9.00 11.39 4.80
N PRO A 245 -8.63 10.17 4.35
CA PRO A 245 -9.15 8.93 4.95
C PRO A 245 -8.78 8.82 6.44
N SER A 246 -9.74 8.41 7.27
CA SER A 246 -9.60 8.35 8.73
C SER A 246 -8.56 7.34 9.22
N PHE A 247 -8.32 6.28 8.46
CA PHE A 247 -7.33 5.24 8.81
C PHE A 247 -5.90 5.56 8.36
N ALA A 248 -5.68 6.65 7.63
CA ALA A 248 -4.32 6.98 7.19
C ALA A 248 -3.48 7.49 8.36
N GLN A 249 -2.28 6.91 8.54
CA GLN A 249 -1.32 7.34 9.55
C GLN A 249 -0.93 8.82 9.37
N THR A 250 -0.94 9.32 8.13
CA THR A 250 -0.57 10.69 7.77
C THR A 250 -1.60 11.31 6.84
N LYS A 251 -1.93 12.60 7.06
CA LYS A 251 -2.89 13.35 6.22
C LYS A 251 -2.35 13.70 4.81
N TRP A 252 -1.04 13.60 4.61
CA TRP A 252 -0.34 14.11 3.42
C TRP A 252 0.27 13.04 2.52
N PHE A 253 0.53 11.86 3.05
CA PHE A 253 1.24 10.80 2.34
C PHE A 253 0.58 9.47 2.66
N TYR A 254 0.43 8.64 1.62
CA TYR A 254 -0.05 7.29 1.76
C TYR A 254 0.98 6.41 2.47
N ALA A 255 2.25 6.55 2.09
CA ALA A 255 3.40 5.97 2.78
C ALA A 255 4.50 7.01 2.87
N ILE A 256 5.24 7.02 3.98
CA ILE A 256 6.29 8.01 4.26
C ILE A 256 7.43 7.80 3.24
N PRO A 257 7.70 8.78 2.36
CA PRO A 257 8.58 8.55 1.21
C PRO A 257 10.07 8.57 1.54
N TYR A 258 10.49 9.26 2.60
CA TYR A 258 11.89 9.40 3.00
C TYR A 258 12.00 9.45 4.52
N TRP A 259 12.95 8.69 5.07
CA TRP A 259 13.31 8.77 6.48
C TRP A 259 14.18 10.00 6.80
N SER A 260 14.87 10.55 5.78
CA SER A 260 15.81 11.67 5.92
C SER A 260 15.40 12.89 5.09
N THR A 261 15.48 14.08 5.70
CA THR A 261 15.24 15.38 5.05
C THR A 261 16.19 15.66 3.88
N GLY A 262 17.43 15.15 3.94
CA GLY A 262 18.47 15.42 2.93
C GLY A 262 18.09 15.00 1.51
N MET A 263 17.55 13.79 1.35
CA MET A 263 17.10 13.28 0.04
C MET A 263 15.97 14.10 -0.58
N TYR A 264 15.11 14.70 0.26
CA TYR A 264 14.04 15.58 -0.22
C TYR A 264 14.60 16.93 -0.70
N LEU A 265 15.57 17.48 0.04
CA LEU A 265 16.20 18.75 -0.27
C LEU A 265 17.01 18.66 -1.57
N GLU A 266 17.76 17.58 -1.78
CA GLU A 266 18.54 17.36 -3.01
C GLU A 266 17.66 17.44 -4.27
N HIS A 267 16.51 16.77 -4.26
CA HIS A 267 15.59 16.80 -5.39
C HIS A 267 14.89 18.16 -5.56
N SER A 268 14.76 18.92 -4.46
CA SER A 268 14.11 20.23 -4.48
C SER A 268 15.08 21.35 -4.85
N ILE A 269 16.38 21.24 -4.59
CA ILE A 269 17.38 22.31 -4.81
C ILE A 269 17.38 22.79 -6.27
N ALA A 270 17.36 21.89 -7.25
CA ALA A 270 17.46 22.29 -8.66
C ALA A 270 16.29 23.20 -9.11
N PRO A 271 15.00 22.85 -8.87
CA PRO A 271 13.88 23.77 -9.09
C PRO A 271 13.98 25.08 -8.30
N LEU A 272 14.45 25.03 -7.05
CA LEU A 272 14.55 26.23 -6.20
C LEU A 272 15.61 27.20 -6.73
N VAL A 273 16.77 26.69 -7.13
CA VAL A 273 17.86 27.49 -7.73
C VAL A 273 17.44 28.05 -9.08
N PHE A 274 16.78 27.25 -9.92
CA PHE A 274 16.22 27.73 -11.19
C PHE A 274 15.22 28.87 -10.95
N GLY A 275 14.37 28.74 -9.92
CA GLY A 275 13.43 29.79 -9.55
C GLY A 275 14.05 31.06 -9.05
N PHE A 276 14.99 30.92 -8.13
CA PHE A 276 15.79 32.03 -7.65
C PHE A 276 16.47 32.77 -8.81
N ALA A 277 17.16 32.05 -9.70
CA ALA A 277 17.83 32.63 -10.86
C ALA A 277 16.85 33.34 -11.81
N SER A 278 15.68 32.74 -12.08
CA SER A 278 14.65 33.37 -12.92
C SER A 278 14.11 34.66 -12.30
N LEU A 279 13.83 34.65 -10.99
CA LEU A 279 13.30 35.82 -10.29
C LEU A 279 14.35 36.93 -10.20
N SER A 280 15.61 36.59 -9.91
CA SER A 280 16.72 37.53 -9.93
C SER A 280 16.89 38.17 -11.31
N LEU A 281 16.82 37.39 -12.39
CA LEU A 281 16.94 37.92 -13.75
C LEU A 281 15.82 38.92 -14.09
N VAL A 282 14.57 38.61 -13.72
CA VAL A 282 13.43 39.51 -13.95
C VAL A 282 13.59 40.79 -13.11
N LEU A 283 13.96 40.67 -11.82
CA LEU A 283 14.19 41.82 -10.95
C LEU A 283 15.33 42.71 -11.45
N SER A 284 16.44 42.12 -11.91
CA SER A 284 17.55 42.87 -12.51
C SER A 284 17.13 43.55 -13.82
N SER A 285 16.32 42.90 -14.65
CA SER A 285 15.80 43.50 -15.87
C SER A 285 14.88 44.70 -15.56
N MET A 286 14.09 44.62 -14.49
CA MET A 286 13.27 45.73 -14.01
C MET A 286 14.11 46.90 -13.49
N GLN A 287 15.20 46.62 -12.77
CA GLN A 287 16.14 47.65 -12.31
C GLN A 287 16.76 48.41 -13.49
N VAL A 288 17.14 47.70 -14.56
CA VAL A 288 17.66 48.32 -15.79
C VAL A 288 16.61 49.24 -16.44
N LEU A 289 15.36 48.79 -16.54
CA LEU A 289 14.29 49.61 -17.13
C LEU A 289 14.01 50.89 -16.31
N LEU A 290 14.06 50.81 -14.98
CA LEU A 290 13.83 51.96 -14.09
C LEU A 290 15.03 52.92 -14.04
N ALA A 291 16.23 52.46 -14.39
CA ALA A 291 17.44 53.27 -14.38
C ALA A 291 17.65 54.10 -15.66
N VAL A 292 16.85 53.90 -16.71
CA VAL A 292 16.92 54.69 -17.94
C VAL A 292 16.31 56.08 -17.71
N PRO A 293 17.09 57.17 -17.84
CA PRO A 293 16.57 58.53 -17.72
C PRO A 293 15.53 58.82 -18.82
N ASP A 294 14.46 59.55 -18.48
CA ASP A 294 13.39 59.90 -19.42
C ASP A 294 13.87 60.72 -20.64
N ASP A 295 15.05 61.36 -20.53
CA ASP A 295 15.60 62.27 -21.54
C ASP A 295 16.35 61.58 -22.69
N ASP A 296 16.79 60.32 -22.53
CA ASP A 296 17.62 59.62 -23.54
C ASP A 296 16.82 58.83 -24.59
N LEU A 297 15.52 58.63 -24.39
CA LEU A 297 14.65 57.90 -25.31
C LEU A 297 13.97 58.89 -26.29
N SER A 298 14.76 59.47 -27.20
CA SER A 298 14.31 60.43 -28.22
C SER A 298 13.44 59.79 -29.34
N TRP A 299 12.27 59.26 -28.97
CA TRP A 299 11.22 58.84 -29.91
C TRP A 299 10.42 60.06 -30.40
N SER A 300 11.08 60.95 -31.13
CA SER A 300 10.58 62.27 -31.57
C SER A 300 9.40 62.27 -32.56
N ARG A 301 8.68 61.14 -32.71
CA ARG A 301 7.64 60.95 -33.73
C ARG A 301 6.33 60.32 -33.24
N VAL A 302 6.15 60.18 -31.92
CA VAL A 302 4.98 59.52 -31.33
C VAL A 302 4.28 60.50 -30.38
N ASP A 303 2.97 60.71 -30.56
CA ASP A 303 2.18 61.64 -29.75
C ASP A 303 2.36 61.37 -28.25
N ALA A 304 2.57 62.42 -27.46
CA ALA A 304 2.86 62.34 -26.03
C ALA A 304 1.79 61.54 -25.25
N SER A 305 0.52 61.63 -25.67
CA SER A 305 -0.60 60.88 -25.09
C SER A 305 -0.51 59.37 -25.37
N SER A 306 -0.08 58.98 -26.57
CA SER A 306 0.09 57.58 -26.96
C SER A 306 1.34 56.94 -26.33
N LEU A 307 2.41 57.72 -26.10
CA LEU A 307 3.59 57.28 -25.35
C LEU A 307 3.28 57.02 -23.87
N LEU A 308 2.50 57.89 -23.24
CA LEU A 308 2.04 57.70 -21.86
C LEU A 308 1.17 56.45 -21.71
N ALA A 309 0.25 56.21 -22.66
CA ALA A 309 -0.57 55.00 -22.69
C ALA A 309 0.28 53.73 -22.88
N MET A 310 1.28 53.77 -23.76
CA MET A 310 2.21 52.68 -24.02
C MET A 310 3.08 52.40 -22.78
N LYS A 311 3.70 53.42 -22.18
CA LYS A 311 4.48 53.31 -20.93
C LYS A 311 3.64 52.69 -19.81
N ARG A 312 2.39 53.13 -19.65
CA ARG A 312 1.46 52.60 -18.64
C ARG A 312 1.09 51.14 -18.91
N ALA A 313 0.84 50.77 -20.18
CA ALA A 313 0.53 49.39 -20.56
C ALA A 313 1.71 48.44 -20.31
N PHE A 314 2.93 48.84 -20.69
CA PHE A 314 4.15 48.06 -20.41
C PHE A 314 4.39 47.91 -18.91
N TRP A 315 4.17 48.97 -18.13
CA TRP A 315 4.33 48.91 -16.67
C TRP A 315 3.32 47.94 -16.04
N VAL A 316 2.04 48.04 -16.40
CA VAL A 316 0.99 47.13 -15.90
C VAL A 316 1.25 45.68 -16.32
N PHE A 317 1.66 45.43 -17.56
CA PHE A 317 1.99 44.09 -18.04
C PHE A 317 3.19 43.50 -17.28
N SER A 318 4.24 44.30 -17.05
CA SER A 318 5.43 43.87 -16.31
C SER A 318 5.11 43.53 -14.85
N VAL A 319 4.30 44.37 -14.18
CA VAL A 319 3.82 44.13 -12.82
C VAL A 319 2.94 42.88 -12.77
N MET A 320 2.02 42.70 -13.72
CA MET A 320 1.16 41.51 -13.79
C MET A 320 1.99 40.23 -13.97
N MET A 321 2.99 40.24 -14.86
CA MET A 321 3.84 39.08 -15.11
C MET A 321 4.71 38.74 -13.89
N LEU A 322 5.21 39.76 -13.19
CA LEU A 322 5.91 39.62 -11.91
C LEU A 322 5.02 39.00 -10.82
N LEU A 323 3.77 39.46 -10.70
CA LEU A 323 2.81 38.92 -9.74
C LEU A 323 2.46 37.46 -10.08
N LEU A 324 2.24 37.13 -11.35
CA LEU A 324 1.95 35.76 -11.78
C LEU A 324 3.14 34.82 -11.53
N SER A 325 4.36 35.28 -11.85
CA SER A 325 5.59 34.55 -11.60
C SER A 325 5.79 34.35 -10.10
N SER A 326 5.66 35.42 -9.30
CA SER A 326 5.77 35.35 -7.83
C SER A 326 4.71 34.44 -7.22
N LEU A 327 3.48 34.43 -7.75
CA LEU A 327 2.42 33.53 -7.27
C LEU A 327 2.74 32.07 -7.62
N MET A 328 3.21 31.80 -8.84
CA MET A 328 3.64 30.47 -9.26
C MET A 328 4.79 29.96 -8.38
N TRP A 329 5.78 30.82 -8.11
CA TRP A 329 6.88 30.51 -7.20
C TRP A 329 6.37 30.33 -5.76
N ALA A 330 5.57 31.25 -5.22
CA ALA A 330 5.01 31.11 -3.89
C ALA A 330 4.26 29.79 -3.72
N LEU A 331 3.50 29.34 -4.71
CA LEU A 331 2.80 28.06 -4.69
C LEU A 331 3.78 26.87 -4.77
N LEU A 332 4.82 26.97 -5.60
CA LEU A 332 5.90 25.97 -5.70
C LEU A 332 6.74 25.87 -4.43
N PHE A 333 6.94 26.96 -3.69
CA PHE A 333 7.69 27.00 -2.42
C PHE A 333 6.80 26.68 -1.21
N ALA A 334 5.52 27.08 -1.21
CA ALA A 334 4.58 26.87 -0.10
C ALA A 334 4.29 25.38 0.12
N VAL A 335 4.17 24.59 -0.96
CA VAL A 335 3.90 23.15 -0.85
C VAL A 335 5.08 22.40 -0.18
N PRO A 336 6.35 22.56 -0.62
CA PRO A 336 7.50 21.96 0.05
C PRO A 336 7.75 22.48 1.46
N THR A 337 7.63 23.79 1.70
CA THR A 337 7.85 24.38 3.03
C THR A 337 6.76 23.95 4.01
N GLY A 338 5.50 23.90 3.58
CA GLY A 338 4.40 23.33 4.37
C GLY A 338 4.65 21.86 4.71
N VAL A 339 5.12 21.06 3.75
CA VAL A 339 5.51 19.66 3.99
C VAL A 339 6.68 19.56 4.98
N LEU A 340 7.70 20.41 4.87
CA LEU A 340 8.87 20.41 5.77
C LEU A 340 8.50 20.84 7.19
N ILE A 341 7.72 21.92 7.35
CA ILE A 341 7.23 22.39 8.66
C ILE A 341 6.37 21.31 9.31
N TRP A 342 5.51 20.65 8.53
CA TRP A 342 4.72 19.51 8.99
C TRP A 342 5.59 18.32 9.41
N GLN A 343 6.60 17.95 8.62
CA GLN A 343 7.52 16.87 8.95
C GLN A 343 8.33 17.16 10.22
N MET A 344 8.81 18.40 10.38
CA MET A 344 9.49 18.81 11.61
C MET A 344 8.55 18.75 12.81
N THR A 345 7.34 19.30 12.71
CA THR A 345 6.35 19.28 13.80
C THR A 345 5.91 17.87 14.16
N TRP A 346 5.68 16.98 13.18
CA TRP A 346 5.41 15.56 13.42
C TRP A 346 6.60 14.87 14.10
N GLY A 347 7.82 15.12 13.64
CA GLY A 347 9.04 14.59 14.25
C GLY A 347 9.21 15.04 15.72
N PHE A 348 8.91 16.30 16.03
CA PHE A 348 8.93 16.81 17.41
C PHE A 348 7.80 16.23 18.27
N GLN A 349 6.59 16.09 17.74
CA GLN A 349 5.44 15.54 18.47
C GLN A 349 5.59 14.04 18.76
N ASN A 350 6.22 13.29 17.87
CA ASN A 350 6.41 11.85 18.04
C ASN A 350 7.71 11.48 18.77
N ARG A 351 8.68 12.40 18.90
CA ARG A 351 9.90 12.20 19.72
C ARG A 351 9.61 11.94 21.20
N GLY A 352 8.48 12.38 21.73
CA GLY A 352 8.10 12.20 23.14
C GLY A 352 7.23 10.96 23.44
N LYS A 353 6.84 10.17 22.43
CA LYS A 353 5.96 9.01 22.62
C LYS A 353 6.72 7.68 22.79
N THR A 354 7.96 7.61 22.32
CA THR A 354 8.80 6.41 22.47
C THR A 354 9.32 6.20 23.90
N ASP A 355 9.25 7.22 24.76
CA ASP A 355 9.83 7.19 26.11
C ASP A 355 8.80 6.95 27.25
N ARG A 356 7.55 6.56 26.92
CA ARG A 356 6.47 6.34 27.90
C ARG A 356 5.86 4.94 27.91
N GLN A 357 6.44 3.99 27.18
CA GLN A 357 6.07 2.57 27.27
C GLN A 357 7.31 1.72 27.58
N ASP A 358 7.86 1.92 28.78
CA ASP A 358 8.70 0.90 29.41
C ASP A 358 8.11 0.58 30.80
N PRO A 359 7.24 -0.45 30.93
CA PRO A 359 6.62 -0.83 32.20
C PRO A 359 7.55 -1.74 33.02
N ARG A 360 8.84 -1.39 33.18
CA ARG A 360 9.82 -2.21 33.93
C ARG A 360 10.81 -1.42 34.79
N SER A 361 10.38 -0.35 35.46
CA SER A 361 11.23 0.29 36.50
C SER A 361 10.53 0.58 37.82
N THR A 362 9.44 -0.11 38.15
CA THR A 362 8.82 0.01 39.48
C THR A 362 8.78 -1.34 40.15
N GLY A 363 9.82 -1.65 40.92
CA GLY A 363 9.81 -2.77 41.84
C GLY A 363 11.15 -3.46 42.00
N GLN A 364 12.04 -2.89 42.81
CA GLN A 364 12.87 -3.64 43.76
C GLN A 364 13.71 -2.67 44.60
N THR A 365 13.14 -2.25 45.72
CA THR A 365 13.92 -1.86 46.90
C THR A 365 13.52 -2.83 47.99
N ILE A 366 14.21 -3.97 48.07
CA ILE A 366 14.16 -4.84 49.25
C ILE A 366 15.55 -4.85 49.88
N VAL A 367 15.55 -4.38 51.11
CA VAL A 367 16.60 -4.40 52.11
C VAL A 367 16.99 -5.84 52.43
N ALA A 368 18.29 -6.13 52.46
CA ALA A 368 18.90 -7.00 53.48
C ALA A 368 20.42 -6.82 53.48
N LYS A 369 20.92 -6.20 54.54
CA LYS A 369 22.30 -6.37 55.01
C LYS A 369 22.17 -7.07 56.36
N VAL A 370 22.90 -8.19 56.48
CA VAL A 370 22.99 -9.15 57.60
C VAL A 370 21.89 -10.20 57.62
#